data_AF-A0AAN7P6H5-F1
#
_entry.id   AF-A0AAN7P6H5-F1
#
_cell.length_a   1.000
_cell.length_b   1.000
_cell.length_c   1.000
_cell.angle_alpha   90.00
_cell.angle_beta   90.00
_cell.angle_gamma   90.00
#
_symmetry.space_group_name_H-M   'P 1'
#
loop_
_entity.id
_entity.type
_entity.pdbx_description
1 polymer ?
#
loop_
_entity_poly.entity_id
_entity_poly.type
_entity_poly.pdbx_seq_one_letter_code
_entity_poly.pdbx_strand_id
1 'polypeptide(L)'
;MAIWETEEWVLAMISVIHYVVVEFTEEWEDGTVPMAVVSSLWLTHINSKYYCYWPNYYYKDSERIKAMVDHVSPDISRYGKDVIDTTRRILARIVAYDVSLTYNWSGRNKNNFSKLKNVIKLVLVAVRKNPLSKSATQLEVEGVIKVWLRSAPDREGGRVKRSKPKCI
;
A
#
# COMPACT_ATOMS: atom_id res chain seq x y z
N MET A 1 -21.01 44.86 20.00
CA MET A 1 -20.40 44.26 18.80
C MET A 1 -18.99 43.83 19.19
N ALA A 2 -18.83 42.55 19.49
CA ALA A 2 -17.54 41.90 19.70
C ALA A 2 -17.75 40.42 19.37
N ILE A 3 -17.43 40.04 18.13
CA ILE A 3 -17.39 38.66 17.66
C ILE A 3 -15.90 38.39 17.47
N TRP A 4 -15.21 37.96 18.53
CA TRP A 4 -13.78 37.66 18.44
C TRP A 4 -13.36 36.38 19.19
N GLU A 5 -14.27 35.70 19.89
CA GLU A 5 -13.91 34.51 20.69
C GLU A 5 -14.03 33.18 19.95
N THR A 6 -14.52 33.12 18.71
CA THR A 6 -14.85 31.84 18.07
C THR A 6 -13.70 31.13 17.38
N GLU A 7 -12.56 31.77 17.10
CA GLU A 7 -11.45 31.13 16.36
C GLU A 7 -10.49 30.33 17.25
N GLU A 8 -10.26 30.74 18.50
CA GLU A 8 -9.36 29.99 19.41
C GLU A 8 -9.96 28.63 19.84
N TRP A 9 -11.28 28.55 20.05
CA TRP A 9 -11.94 27.30 20.41
C TRP A 9 -11.99 26.29 19.25
N VAL A 10 -12.09 26.77 18.01
CA VAL A 10 -12.07 25.90 16.83
C VAL A 10 -10.68 25.28 16.63
N LEU A 11 -9.61 26.02 16.93
CA LEU A 11 -8.24 25.50 16.93
C LEU A 11 -7.97 24.56 18.12
N ALA A 12 -8.54 24.82 19.29
CA ALA A 12 -8.44 23.92 20.44
C ALA A 12 -9.17 22.58 20.22
N MET A 13 -10.27 22.57 19.45
CA MET A 13 -10.97 21.34 19.02
C MET A 13 -10.18 20.48 18.02
N ILE A 14 -9.13 21.02 17.37
CA ILE A 14 -8.33 20.31 16.35
C ILE A 14 -7.25 19.39 16.96
N SER A 15 -6.98 19.41 18.27
CA SER A 15 -5.81 18.68 18.83
C SER A 15 -6.12 17.71 19.98
N VAL A 16 -7.31 17.12 20.05
CA VAL A 16 -7.50 15.98 20.97
C VAL A 16 -6.92 14.72 20.33
N ILE A 17 -5.73 14.38 20.77
CA ILE A 17 -5.07 13.12 20.44
C ILE A 17 -5.87 11.97 21.08
N HIS A 18 -6.51 11.13 20.25
CA HIS A 18 -7.30 9.99 20.73
C HIS A 18 -6.55 8.68 20.54
N TYR A 19 -6.29 7.96 21.62
CA TYR A 19 -5.75 6.61 21.58
C TYR A 19 -6.86 5.58 21.75
N VAL A 20 -6.70 4.42 21.14
CA VAL A 20 -7.61 3.28 21.24
C VAL A 20 -6.82 2.03 21.59
N VAL A 21 -7.38 1.19 22.48
CA VAL A 21 -6.83 -0.12 22.77
C VAL A 21 -7.38 -1.11 21.74
N VAL A 22 -6.49 -1.77 21.02
CA VAL A 22 -6.82 -2.78 20.02
C VAL A 22 -6.36 -4.14 20.52
N GLU A 23 -7.27 -5.10 20.46
CA GLU A 23 -7.02 -6.50 20.72
C GLU A 23 -6.78 -7.21 19.36
N PHE A 24 -5.66 -7.93 19.25
CA PHE A 24 -5.32 -8.69 18.06
C PHE A 24 -5.79 -10.13 18.22
N THR A 25 -6.55 -10.64 17.25
CA THR A 25 -7.19 -11.96 17.31
C THR A 25 -6.24 -13.17 17.29
N GLU A 26 -4.92 -12.94 17.26
CA GLU A 26 -3.93 -14.03 17.27
C GLU A 26 -3.56 -14.34 18.72
N GLU A 27 -4.12 -15.41 19.29
CA GLU A 27 -3.74 -15.90 20.61
C GLU A 27 -2.27 -16.32 20.61
N TRP A 28 -1.51 -15.87 21.60
CA TRP A 28 -0.16 -16.36 21.85
C TRP A 28 -0.20 -17.76 22.48
N GLU A 29 0.93 -18.47 22.45
CA GLU A 29 1.04 -19.84 23.00
C GLU A 29 0.69 -19.94 24.49
N ASP A 30 0.70 -18.81 25.21
CA ASP A 30 0.33 -18.70 26.63
C ASP A 30 -1.17 -18.42 26.89
N GLY A 31 -1.98 -18.36 25.83
CA GLY A 31 -3.41 -18.05 25.92
C GLY A 31 -3.71 -16.57 26.18
N THR A 32 -2.70 -15.69 26.12
CA THR A 32 -2.91 -14.25 26.17
C THR A 32 -3.27 -13.70 24.80
N VAL A 33 -4.16 -12.72 24.78
CA VAL A 33 -4.50 -12.00 23.56
C VAL A 33 -3.63 -10.75 23.49
N PRO A 34 -2.79 -10.58 22.45
CA PRO A 34 -1.95 -9.40 22.32
C PRO A 34 -2.83 -8.15 22.20
N MET A 35 -2.60 -7.20 23.10
CA MET A 35 -3.25 -5.89 23.09
C MET A 35 -2.21 -4.80 22.79
N ALA A 36 -2.58 -3.78 22.03
CA ALA A 36 -1.77 -2.59 21.85
C ALA A 36 -2.60 -1.31 21.94
N VAL A 37 -1.99 -0.26 22.48
CA VAL A 37 -2.51 1.11 22.37
C VAL A 37 -2.10 1.65 21.02
N VAL A 38 -3.04 2.18 20.24
CA VAL A 38 -2.78 2.77 18.92
C VAL A 38 -3.45 4.13 18.79
N SER A 39 -2.90 4.95 17.90
CA SER A 39 -3.54 6.19 17.48
C SER A 39 -4.88 5.89 16.80
N SER A 40 -5.94 6.63 17.14
CA SER A 40 -7.24 6.52 16.48
C SER A 40 -7.17 6.80 14.98
N LEU A 41 -6.17 7.58 14.53
CA LEU A 41 -5.91 7.85 13.10
C LEU A 41 -5.48 6.58 12.34
N TRP A 42 -5.07 5.55 13.05
CA TRP A 42 -4.68 4.27 12.47
C TRP A 42 -5.88 3.33 12.33
N LEU A 43 -7.06 3.72 12.79
CA LEU A 43 -8.28 2.93 12.62
C LEU A 43 -8.97 3.29 11.30
N THR A 44 -9.43 2.27 10.59
CA THR A 44 -10.33 2.43 9.44
C THR A 44 -11.57 1.57 9.63
N HIS A 45 -12.72 2.10 9.26
CA HIS A 45 -13.99 1.40 9.33
C HIS A 45 -14.40 0.96 7.93
N ILE A 46 -14.48 -0.35 7.69
CA ILE A 46 -14.80 -0.93 6.38
C ILE A 46 -15.74 -2.12 6.59
N ASN A 47 -16.88 -2.14 5.88
CA ASN A 47 -17.86 -3.24 5.91
C ASN A 47 -18.30 -3.62 7.35
N SER A 48 -18.65 -2.63 8.17
CA SER A 48 -19.07 -2.81 9.57
C SER A 48 -18.02 -3.43 10.49
N LYS A 49 -16.74 -3.40 10.08
CA LYS A 49 -15.61 -3.86 10.89
C LYS A 49 -14.57 -2.76 11.00
N TYR A 50 -13.98 -2.64 12.19
CA TYR A 50 -12.82 -1.80 12.40
C TYR A 50 -11.55 -2.59 12.07
N TYR A 51 -10.66 -1.95 11.32
CA TYR A 51 -9.33 -2.46 11.04
C TYR A 51 -8.32 -1.48 11.63
N CYS A 52 -7.39 -2.02 12.40
CA CYS A 52 -6.23 -1.27 12.84
C CYS A 52 -5.14 -1.38 11.78
N TYR A 53 -4.69 -0.23 11.30
CA TYR A 53 -3.55 -0.13 10.42
C TYR A 53 -2.27 -0.21 11.24
N TRP A 54 -1.60 -1.35 11.17
CA TRP A 54 -0.27 -1.53 11.73
C TRP A 54 0.77 -1.34 10.63
N PRO A 55 1.51 -0.22 10.59
CA PRO A 55 2.42 0.07 9.49
C PRO A 55 3.63 -0.88 9.50
N ASN A 56 3.61 -1.88 8.61
CA ASN A 56 4.70 -2.84 8.41
C ASN A 56 5.86 -2.28 7.58
N TYR A 57 5.77 -1.05 7.06
CA TYR A 57 6.89 -0.39 6.39
C TYR A 57 7.89 0.27 7.35
N TYR A 58 7.58 0.32 8.65
CA TYR A 58 8.58 0.63 9.65
C TYR A 58 9.34 -0.66 9.98
N TYR A 59 10.59 -0.73 9.53
CA TYR A 59 11.46 -1.89 9.75
C TYR A 59 11.85 -2.02 11.22
N LYS A 60 11.85 -0.92 11.97
CA LYS A 60 12.16 -0.89 13.40
C LYS A 60 10.91 -0.54 14.20
N ASP A 61 10.70 -1.27 15.30
CA ASP A 61 9.61 -0.98 16.23
C ASP A 61 9.73 0.43 16.83
N SER A 62 10.96 0.94 17.02
CA SER A 62 11.20 2.30 17.50
C SER A 62 10.62 3.38 16.57
N GLU A 63 10.74 3.21 15.25
CA GLU A 63 10.19 4.15 14.27
C GLU A 63 8.67 4.10 14.25
N ARG A 64 8.10 2.90 14.40
CA ARG A 64 6.66 2.68 14.47
C ARG A 64 6.07 3.30 15.74
N ILE A 65 6.68 3.03 16.89
CA ILE A 65 6.26 3.59 18.18
C ILE A 65 6.37 5.11 18.16
N LYS A 66 7.46 5.66 17.59
CA LYS A 66 7.60 7.11 17.41
C LYS A 66 6.46 7.68 16.56
N ALA A 67 6.16 7.08 15.41
CA ALA A 67 5.05 7.52 14.57
C ALA A 67 3.68 7.41 15.26
N MET A 68 3.49 6.40 16.11
CA MET A 68 2.29 6.21 16.93
C MET A 68 2.15 7.32 17.98
N VAL A 69 3.22 7.59 18.75
CA VAL A 69 3.26 8.64 19.79
C VAL A 69 3.08 10.03 19.17
N ASP A 70 3.73 10.27 18.02
CA ASP A 70 3.62 11.52 17.27
C ASP A 70 2.26 11.66 16.55
N HIS A 71 1.35 10.68 16.70
CA HIS A 71 0.04 10.68 16.07
C HIS A 71 0.10 10.90 14.55
N VAL A 72 1.14 10.37 13.91
CA VAL A 72 1.36 10.51 12.47
C VAL A 72 0.29 9.68 11.76
N SER A 73 -0.49 10.34 10.90
CA SER A 73 -1.43 9.62 10.04
C SER A 73 -0.68 8.57 9.23
N PRO A 74 -1.14 7.30 9.24
CA PRO A 74 -0.44 6.28 8.51
C PRO A 74 -0.47 6.63 7.02
N ASP A 75 0.67 6.47 6.37
CA ASP A 75 0.75 6.64 4.92
C ASP A 75 0.06 5.46 4.23
N ILE A 76 -1.28 5.50 4.20
CA ILE A 76 -2.14 4.52 3.52
C ILE A 76 -1.78 4.45 2.05
N SER A 77 -1.23 5.53 1.48
CA SER A 77 -0.72 5.52 0.11
C SER A 77 0.40 4.51 -0.10
N ARG A 78 1.14 4.09 0.94
CA ARG A 78 2.15 3.03 0.83
C ARG A 78 1.55 1.64 0.68
N TYR A 79 0.27 1.47 0.99
CA TYR A 79 -0.48 0.24 0.75
C TYR A 79 -1.36 0.42 -0.48
N GLY A 80 -1.59 -0.67 -1.21
CA GLY A 80 -2.48 -0.60 -2.35
C GLY A 80 -3.93 -0.53 -1.90
N LYS A 81 -4.71 0.34 -2.54
CA LYS A 81 -6.14 0.54 -2.23
C LYS A 81 -7.03 -0.60 -2.71
N ASP A 82 -6.59 -1.30 -3.75
CA ASP A 82 -7.26 -2.44 -4.35
C ASP A 82 -6.22 -3.45 -4.87
N VAL A 83 -6.67 -4.55 -5.47
CA VAL A 83 -5.80 -5.59 -6.04
C VAL A 83 -4.87 -5.01 -7.10
N ILE A 84 -5.37 -4.07 -7.91
CA ILE A 84 -4.63 -3.47 -9.03
C ILE A 84 -3.49 -2.61 -8.49
N ASP A 85 -3.80 -1.64 -7.64
CA ASP A 85 -2.84 -0.71 -7.03
C ASP A 85 -1.82 -1.47 -6.18
N THR A 86 -2.27 -2.44 -5.37
CA THR A 86 -1.39 -3.28 -4.55
C THR A 86 -0.38 -4.03 -5.43
N THR A 87 -0.88 -4.69 -6.49
CA THR A 87 -0.02 -5.43 -7.43
C THR A 87 0.98 -4.50 -8.12
N ARG A 88 0.54 -3.33 -8.60
CA ARG A 88 1.40 -2.36 -9.30
C ARG A 88 2.50 -1.82 -8.39
N ARG A 89 2.18 -1.52 -7.12
CA ARG A 89 3.15 -1.04 -6.12
C ARG A 89 4.18 -2.09 -5.77
N ILE A 90 3.75 -3.34 -5.56
CA ILE A 90 4.66 -4.47 -5.32
C ILE A 90 5.60 -4.63 -6.53
N LEU A 91 5.07 -4.65 -7.75
CA LEU A 91 5.88 -4.73 -8.97
C LEU A 91 6.89 -3.59 -9.09
N ALA A 92 6.48 -2.35 -8.80
CA ALA A 92 7.37 -1.19 -8.83
C ALA A 92 8.51 -1.26 -7.79
N ARG A 93 8.35 -2.06 -6.72
CA ARG A 93 9.38 -2.28 -5.69
C ARG A 93 10.33 -3.43 -6.03
N ILE A 94 9.83 -4.50 -6.67
CA ILE A 94 10.62 -5.72 -6.91
C ILE A 94 11.15 -5.84 -8.34
N VAL A 95 10.57 -5.10 -9.30
CA VAL A 95 10.99 -5.12 -10.71
C VAL A 95 11.54 -3.74 -11.07
N ALA A 96 12.86 -3.68 -11.31
CA ALA A 96 13.51 -2.46 -11.80
C ALA A 96 12.94 -2.04 -13.17
N TYR A 97 13.00 -0.74 -13.46
CA TYR A 97 12.48 -0.18 -14.71
C TYR A 97 13.09 -0.85 -15.95
N ASP A 98 14.41 -0.96 -16.01
CA ASP A 98 15.11 -1.59 -17.14
C ASP A 98 14.71 -3.04 -17.34
N VAL A 99 14.54 -3.79 -16.24
CA VAL A 99 14.03 -5.18 -16.28
C VAL A 99 12.61 -5.20 -16.82
N SER A 100 11.75 -4.25 -16.43
CA SER A 100 10.39 -4.17 -16.94
C SER A 100 10.33 -3.90 -18.45
N LEU A 101 11.35 -3.25 -19.03
CA LEU A 101 11.49 -3.03 -20.47
C LEU A 101 11.93 -4.29 -21.21
N THR A 102 12.76 -5.15 -20.61
CA THR A 102 13.26 -6.38 -21.24
C THR A 102 12.31 -7.56 -21.13
N TYR A 103 11.25 -7.47 -20.34
CA TYR A 103 10.27 -8.55 -20.14
C TYR A 103 8.90 -8.24 -20.76
N ASN A 104 8.19 -9.29 -21.17
CA ASN A 104 6.74 -9.25 -21.36
C ASN A 104 6.11 -10.57 -20.88
N TRP A 105 4.79 -10.66 -20.90
CA TRP A 105 4.11 -11.83 -20.34
C TRP A 105 4.44 -13.14 -21.08
N SER A 106 4.32 -13.17 -22.41
CA SER A 106 4.44 -14.39 -23.23
C SER A 106 5.86 -14.72 -23.70
N GLY A 107 6.77 -13.75 -23.67
CA GLY A 107 8.15 -13.89 -24.11
C GLY A 107 8.38 -13.85 -25.62
N ARG A 108 7.50 -13.26 -26.43
CA ARG A 108 7.60 -13.35 -27.91
C ARG A 108 8.87 -12.72 -28.49
N ASN A 109 9.20 -11.49 -28.08
CA ASN A 109 10.39 -10.72 -28.52
C ASN A 109 11.19 -10.17 -27.31
N LYS A 110 10.85 -10.64 -26.11
CA LYS A 110 11.34 -10.17 -24.82
C LYS A 110 11.43 -11.38 -23.90
N ASN A 111 12.06 -11.23 -22.74
CA ASN A 111 12.11 -12.28 -21.75
C ASN A 111 10.70 -12.63 -21.24
N ASN A 112 10.46 -13.92 -21.00
CA ASN A 112 9.16 -14.45 -20.61
C ASN A 112 8.94 -14.31 -19.10
N PHE A 113 8.09 -13.36 -18.70
CA PHE A 113 7.78 -13.13 -17.29
C PHE A 113 6.91 -14.25 -16.69
N SER A 114 6.03 -14.88 -17.47
CA SER A 114 5.16 -15.96 -17.00
C SER A 114 5.92 -17.22 -16.55
N LYS A 115 7.18 -17.37 -16.99
CA LYS A 115 8.10 -18.42 -16.53
C LYS A 115 8.69 -18.15 -15.14
N LEU A 116 8.67 -16.91 -14.64
CA LEU A 116 9.16 -16.54 -13.32
C LEU A 116 8.14 -16.88 -12.23
N LYS A 117 7.84 -18.18 -12.06
CA LYS A 117 6.79 -18.66 -11.15
C LYS A 117 7.00 -18.22 -9.70
N ASN A 118 8.24 -18.18 -9.23
CA ASN A 118 8.57 -17.73 -7.88
C ASN A 118 8.25 -16.25 -7.66
N VAL A 119 8.50 -15.40 -8.66
CA VAL A 119 8.17 -13.96 -8.61
C VAL A 119 6.64 -13.78 -8.60
N ILE A 120 5.92 -14.51 -9.46
CA ILE A 120 4.46 -14.45 -9.51
C ILE A 120 3.85 -14.90 -8.18
N LYS A 121 4.35 -16.00 -7.59
CA LYS A 121 3.93 -16.49 -6.29
C LYS A 121 4.21 -15.46 -5.18
N LEU A 122 5.39 -14.85 -5.20
CA LEU A 122 5.76 -13.79 -4.25
C LEU A 122 4.78 -12.61 -4.33
N VAL A 123 4.49 -12.13 -5.54
CA VAL A 123 3.53 -11.04 -5.75
C VAL A 123 2.14 -11.43 -5.24
N LEU A 124 1.64 -12.63 -5.55
CA LEU A 124 0.33 -13.09 -5.09
C LEU A 124 0.25 -13.17 -3.56
N VAL A 125 1.27 -13.72 -2.91
CA VAL A 125 1.32 -13.81 -1.44
C VAL A 125 1.35 -12.40 -0.83
N ALA A 126 2.16 -11.50 -1.38
CA ALA A 126 2.25 -10.12 -0.92
C ALA A 126 0.94 -9.35 -1.12
N VAL A 127 0.23 -9.55 -2.24
CA VAL A 127 -1.09 -8.97 -2.48
C VAL A 127 -2.11 -9.48 -1.46
N ARG A 128 -2.12 -10.78 -1.18
CA ARG A 128 -3.06 -11.40 -0.21
C ARG A 128 -2.78 -11.04 1.24
N LYS A 129 -1.55 -10.59 1.55
CA LYS A 129 -1.22 -10.03 2.87
C LYS A 129 -1.89 -8.67 3.11
N ASN A 130 -2.32 -7.97 2.06
CA ASN A 130 -3.15 -6.78 2.21
C ASN A 130 -4.59 -7.19 2.57
N PRO A 131 -5.16 -6.75 3.70
CA PRO A 131 -6.55 -7.04 4.08
C PRO A 131 -7.57 -6.68 2.99
N LEU A 132 -7.32 -5.59 2.25
CA LEU A 132 -8.18 -5.13 1.15
C LEU A 132 -8.15 -6.02 -0.10
N SER A 133 -7.17 -6.93 -0.18
CA SER A 133 -6.93 -7.80 -1.34
C SER A 133 -6.72 -9.26 -0.93
N LYS A 134 -7.18 -9.65 0.26
CA LYS A 134 -7.01 -11.01 0.82
C LYS A 134 -7.61 -12.09 -0.08
N SER A 135 -8.72 -11.79 -0.75
CA SER A 135 -9.42 -12.70 -1.67
C SER A 135 -8.88 -12.69 -3.11
N ALA A 136 -7.82 -11.91 -3.41
CA ALA A 136 -7.29 -11.79 -4.76
C ALA A 136 -6.93 -13.16 -5.35
N THR A 137 -7.42 -13.42 -6.55
CA THR A 137 -7.15 -14.65 -7.30
C THR A 137 -5.83 -14.53 -8.05
N GLN A 138 -5.23 -15.68 -8.36
CA GLN A 138 -4.03 -15.70 -9.20
C GLN A 138 -4.31 -15.07 -10.58
N LEU A 139 -5.48 -15.35 -11.17
CA LEU A 139 -5.87 -14.82 -12.48
C LEU A 139 -5.93 -13.28 -12.50
N GLU A 140 -6.51 -12.67 -11.47
CA GLU A 140 -6.58 -11.21 -11.33
C GLU A 140 -5.18 -10.60 -11.25
N VAL A 141 -4.32 -11.13 -10.36
CA VAL A 141 -2.95 -10.64 -10.18
C VAL A 141 -2.14 -10.78 -11.47
N GLU A 142 -2.23 -11.93 -12.15
CA GLU A 142 -1.59 -12.12 -13.45
C GLU A 142 -2.13 -11.15 -14.52
N GLY A 143 -3.44 -10.89 -14.52
CA GLY A 143 -4.07 -9.89 -15.37
C GLY A 143 -3.45 -8.50 -15.18
N VAL A 144 -3.26 -8.08 -13.93
CA VAL A 144 -2.63 -6.80 -13.60
C VAL A 144 -1.15 -6.78 -14.01
N ILE A 145 -0.40 -7.86 -13.75
CA ILE A 145 1.01 -7.98 -14.16
C ILE A 145 1.13 -7.84 -15.69
N LYS A 146 0.26 -8.48 -16.47
CA LYS A 146 0.24 -8.38 -17.95
C LYS A 146 0.09 -6.93 -18.41
N VAL A 147 -0.90 -6.22 -17.86
CA VAL A 147 -1.17 -4.81 -18.21
C VAL A 147 -0.02 -3.92 -17.77
N TRP A 148 0.55 -4.18 -16.58
CA TRP A 148 1.69 -3.44 -16.06
C TRP A 148 2.92 -3.64 -16.95
N LEU A 149 3.30 -4.86 -17.33
CA LEU A 149 4.45 -5.06 -18.23
C LEU A 149 4.23 -4.42 -19.61
N ARG A 150 3.00 -4.42 -20.13
CA ARG A 150 2.67 -3.79 -21.41
C ARG A 150 2.89 -2.27 -21.38
N SER A 151 2.55 -1.62 -20.28
CA SER A 151 2.72 -0.17 -20.11
C SER A 151 4.10 0.25 -19.59
N ALA A 152 5.05 -0.68 -19.47
CA ALA A 152 6.41 -0.36 -19.03
C ALA A 152 7.08 0.76 -19.83
N PRO A 153 7.01 0.79 -21.18
CA PRO A 153 7.62 1.87 -21.98
C PRO A 153 7.00 3.26 -21.75
N ASP A 154 5.80 3.34 -21.17
CA ASP A 154 5.11 4.60 -20.92
C ASP A 154 5.60 5.29 -19.64
N ARG A 155 6.26 4.53 -18.76
CA ARG A 155 6.84 5.03 -17.49
C ARG A 155 8.08 5.89 -17.76
N GLU A 156 8.49 6.65 -16.76
CA GLU A 156 9.63 7.59 -16.84
C GLU A 156 9.51 8.62 -17.99
N GLY A 157 8.28 9.06 -18.27
CA GLY A 157 8.02 10.06 -19.29
C GLY A 157 8.07 9.53 -20.73
N GLY A 158 8.15 8.21 -20.95
CA GLY A 158 8.16 7.62 -22.30
C GLY A 158 6.90 7.93 -23.13
N ARG A 159 5.75 8.16 -22.48
CA ARG A 159 4.54 8.68 -23.15
C ARG A 159 4.74 10.10 -23.68
N VAL A 160 5.34 10.98 -22.87
CA VAL A 160 5.61 12.38 -23.22
C VAL A 160 6.70 12.48 -24.30
N LYS A 161 7.71 11.61 -24.28
CA LYS A 161 8.76 11.57 -25.32
C LYS A 161 8.22 11.20 -26.70
N ARG A 162 7.19 10.34 -26.79
CA ARG A 162 6.55 9.95 -28.05
C ARG A 162 5.52 10.95 -28.57
N SER A 163 4.95 11.78 -27.69
CA SER A 163 4.02 12.84 -28.10
C SER A 163 4.73 14.08 -28.64
N LYS A 164 6.06 14.18 -28.53
CA LYS A 164 6.82 15.26 -29.15
C LYS A 164 6.84 15.05 -30.67
N PRO A 165 6.46 16.07 -31.47
CA PRO A 165 6.59 15.98 -32.92
C PRO A 165 8.06 15.77 -33.27
N LYS A 166 8.34 14.83 -34.17
CA LYS A 166 9.68 14.72 -34.76
C LYS A 166 9.88 15.96 -35.62
N CYS A 167 10.86 16.80 -35.31
CA CYS A 167 11.34 17.80 -36.27
C CYS A 167 11.87 17.03 -37.48
N ILE A 168 11.26 17.29 -38.65
CA ILE A 168 11.65 16.75 -39.95
C ILE A 168 12.76 17.64 -40.52
#